data_AF-A0A2G9I2B2-F1
#
_entry.id   AF-A0A2G9I2B2-F1
#
_cell.length_a   1.000
_cell.length_b   1.000
_cell.length_c   1.000
_cell.angle_alpha   90.00
_cell.angle_beta   90.00
_cell.angle_gamma   90.00
#
_symmetry.space_group_name_H-M   'P 1'
#
loop_
_entity.id
_entity.type
_entity.pdbx_description
1 polymer ?
#
loop_
_entity_poly.entity_id
_entity_poly.type
_entity_poly.pdbx_seq_one_letter_code
_entity_poly.pdbx_strand_id
1 'polypeptide(L)'
;MREYKRAATLLEKLTEKKPSDPDAFRLLGEVKYELKDYEGSILAYKSAERASKSVDFEILRGLTNSLVAARKPDEAVQVLLASRERLNEEKSIRNGDGTVRSTEEMTSGVDPIQVELLLGKAYSDWGHISDAVAVYDQLIASHPADFRGYLAKGIILKENGSIGDAERMFIQARFFAPEKAKVLVDKYSR
;
A
#
# COMPACT_ATOMS: atom_id res chain seq x y z
N MET A 1 -25.63 -1.21 5.10
CA MET A 1 -25.99 -0.51 3.84
C MET A 1 -26.72 0.82 4.02
N ARG A 2 -27.83 0.90 4.78
CA ARG A 2 -28.57 2.16 4.96
C ARG A 2 -27.74 3.27 5.63
N GLU A 3 -26.89 2.90 6.59
CA GLU A 3 -26.01 3.84 7.29
C GLU A 3 -24.87 4.35 6.40
N TYR A 4 -24.23 3.48 5.60
CA TYR A 4 -23.21 3.89 4.63
C TYR A 4 -23.74 4.89 3.60
N LYS A 5 -24.96 4.71 3.07
CA LYS A 5 -25.56 5.70 2.15
C LYS A 5 -25.76 7.06 2.81
N ARG A 6 -26.22 7.08 4.07
CA ARG A 6 -26.38 8.32 4.83
C ARG A 6 -25.02 8.97 5.12
N ALA A 7 -24.02 8.18 5.49
CA ALA A 7 -22.65 8.65 5.70
C ALA A 7 -22.06 9.27 4.44
N ALA A 8 -22.23 8.63 3.27
CA ALA A 8 -21.78 9.15 1.99
C ALA A 8 -22.36 10.55 1.71
N THR A 9 -23.68 10.73 1.86
CA THR A 9 -24.32 12.04 1.65
C THR A 9 -23.82 13.12 2.63
N LEU A 10 -23.53 12.75 3.88
CA LEU A 10 -22.99 13.70 4.86
C LEU A 10 -21.54 14.08 4.54
N LEU A 11 -20.75 13.10 4.11
CA LEU A 11 -19.36 13.29 3.71
C LEU A 11 -19.25 14.10 2.42
N GLU A 12 -20.12 13.88 1.43
CA GLU A 12 -20.19 14.72 0.21
C GLU A 12 -20.41 16.19 0.58
N LYS A 13 -21.41 16.48 1.44
CA LYS A 13 -21.63 17.84 1.95
C LYS A 13 -20.45 18.39 2.76
N LEU A 14 -19.74 17.53 3.48
CA LEU A 14 -18.55 17.94 4.23
C LEU A 14 -17.42 18.33 3.29
N THR A 15 -17.19 17.55 2.22
CA THR A 15 -16.15 17.83 1.22
C THR A 15 -16.42 19.11 0.43
N GLU A 16 -17.69 19.46 0.20
CA GLU A 16 -18.06 20.76 -0.39
C GLU A 16 -17.71 21.94 0.55
N LYS A 17 -17.94 21.78 1.85
CA LYS A 17 -17.64 22.80 2.85
C LYS A 17 -16.15 22.90 3.19
N LYS A 18 -15.41 21.81 3.01
CA LYS A 18 -13.99 21.69 3.33
C LYS A 18 -13.22 21.05 2.16
N PRO A 19 -13.05 21.77 1.04
CA PRO A 19 -12.42 21.21 -0.16
C PRO A 19 -10.91 20.95 0.00
N SER A 20 -10.30 21.40 1.10
CA SER A 20 -8.88 21.21 1.40
C SER A 20 -8.64 20.20 2.54
N ASP A 21 -9.66 19.44 2.96
CA ASP A 21 -9.57 18.48 4.05
C ASP A 21 -9.39 17.05 3.48
N PRO A 22 -8.15 16.51 3.44
CA PRO A 22 -7.88 15.21 2.85
C PRO A 22 -8.58 14.07 3.61
N ASP A 23 -8.80 14.21 4.93
CA ASP A 23 -9.49 13.19 5.72
C ASP A 23 -10.97 13.07 5.35
N ALA A 24 -11.64 14.19 5.06
CA ALA A 24 -13.03 14.17 4.62
C ALA A 24 -13.19 13.38 3.30
N PHE A 25 -12.25 13.57 2.36
CA PHE A 25 -12.23 12.83 1.10
C PHE A 25 -11.81 11.38 1.28
N ARG A 26 -10.83 11.08 2.15
CA ARG A 26 -10.41 9.71 2.48
C ARG A 26 -11.58 8.89 3.02
N LEU A 27 -12.30 9.41 4.01
CA LEU A 27 -13.48 8.77 4.59
C LEU A 27 -14.61 8.60 3.57
N LEU A 28 -14.80 9.59 2.68
CA LEU A 28 -15.75 9.46 1.58
C LEU A 28 -15.38 8.30 0.65
N GLY A 29 -14.08 8.15 0.33
CA GLY A 29 -13.54 7.03 -0.43
C GLY A 29 -13.85 5.69 0.23
N GLU A 30 -13.53 5.54 1.51
CA GLU A 30 -13.81 4.32 2.30
C GLU A 30 -15.30 3.96 2.25
N VAL A 31 -16.19 4.93 2.50
CA VAL A 31 -17.64 4.69 2.48
C VAL A 31 -18.13 4.32 1.08
N LYS A 32 -17.61 4.94 0.03
CA LYS A 32 -17.97 4.61 -1.36
C LYS A 32 -17.46 3.21 -1.75
N TYR A 33 -16.27 2.83 -1.29
CA TYR A 33 -15.74 1.48 -1.46
C TYR A 33 -16.65 0.43 -0.82
N GLU A 34 -17.08 0.63 0.42
CA GLU A 34 -18.03 -0.26 1.12
C GLU A 34 -19.40 -0.33 0.43
N LEU A 35 -19.82 0.75 -0.23
CA LEU A 35 -21.02 0.78 -1.07
C LEU A 35 -20.85 0.11 -2.44
N LYS A 36 -19.64 -0.37 -2.77
CA LYS A 36 -19.23 -0.89 -4.07
C LYS A 36 -19.29 0.15 -5.20
N ASP A 37 -19.36 1.43 -4.84
CA ASP A 37 -19.15 2.56 -5.75
C ASP A 37 -17.64 2.77 -5.92
N TYR A 38 -16.97 1.84 -6.61
CA TYR A 38 -15.52 1.86 -6.73
C TYR A 38 -15.02 3.06 -7.55
N GLU A 39 -15.75 3.48 -8.59
CA GLU A 39 -15.41 4.68 -9.35
C GLU A 39 -15.54 5.95 -8.48
N GLY A 40 -16.62 6.07 -7.73
CA GLY A 40 -16.77 7.17 -6.77
C GLY A 40 -15.71 7.15 -5.67
N SER A 41 -15.31 5.95 -5.22
CA SER A 41 -14.21 5.76 -4.27
C SER A 41 -12.88 6.27 -4.83
N ILE A 42 -12.54 5.88 -6.08
CA ILE A 42 -11.35 6.34 -6.79
C ILE A 42 -11.33 7.87 -6.88
N LEU A 43 -12.46 8.50 -7.24
CA LEU A 43 -12.56 9.95 -7.34
C LEU A 43 -12.35 10.64 -5.99
N ALA A 44 -12.92 10.08 -4.91
CA ALA A 44 -12.74 10.61 -3.57
C ALA A 44 -11.29 10.50 -3.10
N TYR A 45 -10.64 9.34 -3.26
CA TYR A 45 -9.23 9.19 -2.90
C TYR A 45 -8.29 10.04 -3.76
N LYS A 46 -8.54 10.20 -5.07
CA LYS A 46 -7.77 11.13 -5.92
C LYS A 46 -7.92 12.59 -5.44
N SER A 47 -9.10 12.97 -4.95
CA SER A 47 -9.31 14.29 -4.33
C SER A 47 -8.58 14.40 -2.99
N ALA A 48 -8.57 13.35 -2.17
CA ALA A 48 -7.79 13.29 -0.93
C ALA A 48 -6.29 13.46 -1.20
N GLU A 49 -5.75 12.76 -2.20
CA GLU A 49 -4.34 12.89 -2.60
C GLU A 49 -3.99 14.31 -3.04
N ARG A 50 -4.85 14.97 -3.84
CA ARG A 50 -4.64 16.37 -4.26
C ARG A 50 -4.71 17.37 -3.11
N ALA A 51 -5.53 17.08 -2.09
CA ALA A 51 -5.65 17.93 -0.90
C ALA A 51 -4.49 17.68 0.10
N SER A 52 -3.82 16.54 0.01
CA SER A 52 -2.67 16.19 0.85
C SER A 52 -1.40 16.92 0.43
N LYS A 53 -0.58 17.29 1.42
CA LYS A 53 0.72 17.96 1.22
C LYS A 53 1.89 16.98 1.05
N SER A 54 1.70 15.73 1.42
CA SER A 54 2.68 14.65 1.37
C SER A 54 1.98 13.34 1.02
N VAL A 55 2.76 12.32 0.66
CA VAL A 55 2.21 10.97 0.47
C VAL A 55 1.61 10.48 1.79
N ASP A 56 0.36 10.00 1.73
CA ASP A 56 -0.36 9.38 2.84
C ASP A 56 -0.64 7.92 2.46
N PHE A 57 -0.20 6.99 3.29
CA PHE A 57 -0.30 5.56 3.00
C PHE A 57 -1.75 5.03 3.01
N GLU A 58 -2.61 5.59 3.86
CA GLU A 58 -4.02 5.19 3.94
C GLU A 58 -4.77 5.60 2.67
N ILE A 59 -4.51 6.81 2.19
CA ILE A 59 -5.05 7.30 0.90
C ILE A 59 -4.52 6.45 -0.25
N LEU A 60 -3.21 6.20 -0.29
CA LEU A 60 -2.57 5.41 -1.34
C LEU A 60 -3.14 3.98 -1.38
N ARG A 61 -3.22 3.31 -0.23
CA ARG A 61 -3.80 1.97 -0.09
C ARG A 61 -5.26 1.94 -0.49
N GLY A 62 -6.04 2.91 -0.03
CA GLY A 62 -7.46 3.03 -0.39
C GLY A 62 -7.68 3.21 -1.88
N LEU A 63 -6.88 4.07 -2.52
CA LEU A 63 -6.90 4.29 -3.97
C LEU A 63 -6.54 3.02 -4.73
N THR A 64 -5.42 2.37 -4.39
CA THR A 64 -4.99 1.10 -4.99
C THR A 64 -6.08 0.03 -4.89
N ASN A 65 -6.64 -0.18 -3.69
CA ASN A 65 -7.69 -1.17 -3.47
C ASN A 65 -8.95 -0.85 -4.30
N SER A 66 -9.30 0.43 -4.41
CA SER A 66 -10.44 0.86 -5.22
C SER A 66 -10.22 0.62 -6.71
N LEU A 67 -9.00 0.88 -7.21
CA LEU A 67 -8.62 0.62 -8.60
C LEU A 67 -8.64 -0.88 -8.93
N VAL A 68 -8.07 -1.72 -8.06
CA VAL A 68 -8.13 -3.19 -8.21
C VAL A 68 -9.59 -3.68 -8.21
N ALA A 69 -10.42 -3.21 -7.28
CA ALA A 69 -11.83 -3.58 -7.21
C ALA A 69 -12.65 -3.11 -8.43
N ALA A 70 -12.26 -1.98 -9.03
CA ALA A 70 -12.81 -1.47 -10.29
C ALA A 70 -12.27 -2.17 -11.55
N ARG A 71 -11.44 -3.23 -11.40
CA ARG A 71 -10.77 -3.94 -12.50
C ARG A 71 -9.81 -3.07 -13.31
N LYS A 72 -9.14 -2.13 -12.64
CA LYS A 72 -8.11 -1.23 -13.19
C LYS A 72 -6.75 -1.44 -12.48
N PRO A 73 -6.22 -2.66 -12.42
CA PRO A 73 -4.99 -2.94 -11.68
C PRO A 73 -3.74 -2.31 -12.32
N ASP A 74 -3.78 -2.00 -13.61
CA ASP A 74 -2.75 -1.26 -14.34
C ASP A 74 -2.61 0.18 -13.81
N GLU A 75 -3.73 0.89 -13.64
CA GLU A 75 -3.75 2.20 -12.99
C GLU A 75 -3.27 2.12 -11.53
N ALA A 76 -3.62 1.03 -10.82
CA ALA A 76 -3.20 0.82 -9.44
C ALA A 76 -1.67 0.72 -9.32
N VAL A 77 -1.03 -0.02 -10.22
CA VAL A 77 0.43 -0.13 -10.33
C VAL A 77 1.05 1.22 -10.69
N GLN A 78 0.51 1.96 -11.66
CA GLN A 78 1.04 3.28 -12.03
C GLN A 78 1.05 4.26 -10.86
N VAL A 79 -0.03 4.30 -10.06
CA VAL A 79 -0.12 5.14 -8.86
C VAL A 79 0.97 4.78 -7.85
N LEU A 80 1.24 3.49 -7.65
CA LEU A 80 2.26 3.02 -6.70
C LEU A 80 3.68 3.30 -7.18
N LEU A 81 3.94 3.14 -8.49
CA LEU A 81 5.23 3.50 -9.10
C LEU A 81 5.51 5.00 -8.96
N ALA A 82 4.52 5.86 -9.25
CA ALA A 82 4.66 7.30 -9.07
C ALA A 82 4.89 7.69 -7.59
N SER A 83 4.23 6.99 -6.67
CA SER A 83 4.42 7.20 -5.22
C SER A 83 5.82 6.81 -4.78
N ARG A 84 6.35 5.69 -5.28
CA ARG A 84 7.73 5.24 -5.04
C ARG A 84 8.76 6.26 -5.55
N GLU A 85 8.58 6.77 -6.76
CA GLU A 85 9.46 7.79 -7.34
C GLU A 85 9.48 9.07 -6.48
N ARG A 86 8.31 9.56 -6.08
CA ARG A 86 8.19 10.74 -5.20
C ARG A 86 8.92 10.55 -3.87
N LEU A 87 8.75 9.38 -3.22
CA LEU A 87 9.45 9.07 -1.97
C LEU A 87 10.98 9.00 -2.15
N ASN A 88 11.45 8.49 -3.30
CA ASN A 88 12.88 8.45 -3.61
C ASN A 88 13.45 9.85 -3.89
N GLU A 89 12.69 10.71 -4.57
CA GLU A 89 13.07 12.12 -4.80
C GLU A 89 13.16 12.90 -3.48
N GLU A 90 12.15 12.78 -2.61
CA GLU A 90 12.15 13.38 -1.26
C GLU A 90 13.39 12.95 -0.46
N LYS A 91 13.76 11.67 -0.53
CA LYS A 91 14.97 11.13 0.11
C LYS A 91 16.26 11.69 -0.50
N SER A 92 16.31 11.85 -1.82
CA SER A 92 17.49 12.35 -2.55
C SER A 92 17.77 13.83 -2.24
N ILE A 93 16.72 14.67 -2.26
CA ILE A 93 16.82 16.10 -1.92
C ILE A 93 17.37 16.29 -0.51
N ARG A 94 16.90 15.49 0.45
CA ARG A 94 17.37 15.54 1.85
C ARG A 94 18.85 15.19 2.00
N ASN A 95 19.34 14.23 1.22
CA ASN A 95 20.75 13.81 1.29
C ASN A 95 21.70 14.86 0.68
N GLY A 96 21.21 15.76 -0.18
CA GLY A 96 21.99 16.83 -0.81
C GLY A 96 22.21 18.09 0.05
N ASP A 97 21.41 18.28 1.11
CA ASP A 97 21.45 19.47 2.00
C ASP A 97 22.50 19.38 3.12
N GLY A 98 23.44 18.42 3.06
CA GLY A 98 24.55 18.29 4.02
C GLY A 98 24.14 17.99 5.48
N THR A 99 22.86 17.96 5.80
CA THR A 99 22.33 17.57 7.10
C THR A 99 22.22 16.05 7.19
N VAL A 100 23.36 15.41 7.47
CA VAL A 100 23.37 14.01 7.92
C VAL A 100 22.69 13.97 9.30
N ARG A 101 21.37 13.82 9.32
CA ARG A 101 20.66 13.35 10.51
C ARG A 101 20.61 11.83 10.46
N SER A 102 21.49 11.25 11.26
CA SER A 102 21.44 9.87 11.72
C SER A 102 20.02 9.51 12.15
N THR A 103 19.58 8.32 11.73
CA THR A 103 18.50 7.51 12.33
C THR A 103 17.11 8.15 12.45
N GLU A 104 16.17 7.60 11.67
CA GLU A 104 14.76 7.36 12.03
C GLU A 104 13.77 8.54 12.16
N GLU A 105 14.17 9.81 12.10
CA GLU A 105 13.22 10.90 12.35
C GLU A 105 12.76 11.63 11.08
N MET A 106 11.55 11.23 10.63
CA MET A 106 10.48 12.05 10.03
C MET A 106 10.82 12.92 8.81
N THR A 107 10.34 12.54 7.61
CA THR A 107 9.71 13.46 6.61
C THR A 107 9.14 12.71 5.40
N SER A 108 8.28 11.74 5.67
CA SER A 108 7.03 11.37 4.97
C SER A 108 6.51 10.24 5.87
N GLY A 109 5.27 10.31 6.36
CA GLY A 109 4.76 9.36 7.37
C GLY A 109 4.64 7.91 6.87
N VAL A 110 5.21 7.61 5.71
CA VAL A 110 5.01 6.39 4.95
C VAL A 110 6.30 5.58 4.96
N ASP A 111 6.26 4.45 5.64
CA ASP A 111 7.29 3.42 5.55
C ASP A 111 7.43 2.94 4.10
N PRO A 112 8.58 3.14 3.42
CA PRO A 112 8.79 2.72 2.04
C PRO A 112 8.53 1.23 1.80
N ILE A 113 8.76 0.40 2.82
CA ILE A 113 8.48 -1.04 2.77
C ILE A 113 7.00 -1.30 2.50
N GLN A 114 6.10 -0.50 3.09
CA GLN A 114 4.66 -0.65 2.87
C GLN A 114 4.26 -0.35 1.42
N VAL A 115 4.94 0.58 0.74
CA VAL A 115 4.67 0.91 -0.67
C VAL A 115 5.11 -0.24 -1.57
N GLU A 116 6.31 -0.81 -1.35
CA GLU A 116 6.79 -1.97 -2.12
C GLU A 116 5.92 -3.21 -1.90
N LEU A 117 5.49 -3.46 -0.64
CA LEU A 117 4.56 -4.54 -0.32
C LEU A 117 3.24 -4.41 -1.09
N LEU A 118 2.69 -3.20 -1.14
CA LEU A 118 1.47 -2.90 -1.86
C LEU A 118 1.65 -2.96 -3.39
N LEU A 119 2.81 -2.54 -3.91
CA LEU A 119 3.16 -2.64 -5.33
C LEU A 119 3.23 -4.08 -5.80
N GLY A 120 3.94 -4.95 -5.08
CA GLY A 120 3.99 -6.38 -5.41
C GLY A 120 2.59 -7.02 -5.34
N LYS A 121 1.76 -6.62 -4.37
CA LYS A 121 0.38 -7.10 -4.28
C LYS A 121 -0.45 -6.65 -5.49
N ALA A 122 -0.33 -5.39 -5.92
CA ALA A 122 -1.05 -4.87 -7.07
C ALA A 122 -0.64 -5.59 -8.37
N TYR A 123 0.65 -5.89 -8.57
CA TYR A 123 1.10 -6.74 -9.69
C TYR A 123 0.52 -8.14 -9.62
N SER A 124 0.45 -8.74 -8.42
CA SER A 124 -0.17 -10.06 -8.22
C SER A 124 -1.65 -10.06 -8.57
N ASP A 125 -2.39 -9.06 -8.09
CA ASP A 125 -3.82 -8.88 -8.39
C ASP A 125 -4.06 -8.63 -9.89
N TRP A 126 -3.06 -8.08 -10.59
CA TRP A 126 -3.07 -7.92 -12.06
C TRP A 126 -2.72 -9.21 -12.81
N GLY A 127 -2.24 -10.25 -12.14
CA GLY A 127 -1.78 -11.50 -12.75
C GLY A 127 -0.32 -11.47 -13.25
N HIS A 128 0.43 -10.39 -12.97
CA HIS A 128 1.84 -10.27 -13.32
C HIS A 128 2.72 -10.81 -12.18
N ILE A 129 2.64 -12.12 -11.98
CA ILE A 129 3.28 -12.78 -10.83
C ILE A 129 4.81 -12.61 -10.84
N SER A 130 5.43 -12.64 -12.02
CA SER A 130 6.88 -12.43 -12.16
C SER A 130 7.31 -11.03 -11.70
N ASP A 131 6.53 -9.99 -12.02
CA ASP A 131 6.81 -8.62 -11.60
C ASP A 131 6.61 -8.45 -10.10
N ALA A 132 5.55 -9.06 -9.54
CA ALA A 132 5.31 -9.09 -8.09
C ALA A 132 6.49 -9.73 -7.34
N VAL A 133 6.99 -10.87 -7.83
CA VAL A 133 8.17 -11.55 -7.29
C VAL A 133 9.41 -10.68 -7.40
N ALA A 134 9.63 -10.01 -8.53
CA ALA A 134 10.78 -9.12 -8.72
C ALA A 134 10.77 -7.93 -7.74
N VAL A 135 9.61 -7.31 -7.51
CA VAL A 135 9.44 -6.25 -6.50
C VAL A 135 9.83 -6.77 -5.11
N TYR A 136 9.35 -7.96 -4.72
CA TYR A 136 9.68 -8.51 -3.41
C TYR A 136 11.13 -8.98 -3.29
N ASP A 137 11.75 -9.44 -4.37
CA ASP A 137 13.18 -9.74 -4.39
C ASP A 137 14.03 -8.50 -4.18
N GLN A 138 13.68 -7.39 -4.83
CA GLN A 138 14.33 -6.10 -4.58
C GLN A 138 14.13 -5.61 -3.15
N LEU A 139 12.92 -5.78 -2.60
CA LEU A 139 12.61 -5.43 -1.22
C LEU A 139 13.42 -6.25 -0.20
N ILE A 140 13.53 -7.57 -0.44
CA ILE A 140 14.34 -8.46 0.40
C ILE A 140 15.83 -8.09 0.30
N ALA A 141 16.33 -7.77 -0.90
CA ALA A 141 17.72 -7.39 -1.08
C ALA A 141 18.08 -6.08 -0.37
N SER A 142 17.17 -5.10 -0.34
CA SER A 142 17.38 -3.82 0.33
C SER A 142 17.13 -3.87 1.84
N HIS A 143 16.23 -4.75 2.28
CA HIS A 143 15.85 -4.92 3.69
C HIS A 143 15.89 -6.40 4.11
N PRO A 144 17.09 -7.03 4.13
CA PRO A 144 17.22 -8.48 4.31
C PRO A 144 16.77 -9.00 5.67
N ALA A 145 16.67 -8.13 6.68
CA ALA A 145 16.21 -8.46 8.03
C ALA A 145 14.71 -8.14 8.26
N ASP A 146 13.99 -7.58 7.28
CA ASP A 146 12.56 -7.33 7.40
C ASP A 146 11.77 -8.56 6.94
N PHE A 147 11.01 -9.16 7.87
CA PHE A 147 10.25 -10.37 7.59
C PHE A 147 9.11 -10.18 6.57
N ARG A 148 8.63 -8.96 6.38
CA ARG A 148 7.40 -8.68 5.59
C ARG A 148 7.61 -8.99 4.11
N GLY A 149 8.79 -8.72 3.56
CA GLY A 149 9.11 -9.04 2.17
C GLY A 149 9.07 -10.55 1.90
N TYR A 150 9.68 -11.34 2.79
CA TYR A 150 9.62 -12.80 2.73
C TYR A 150 8.18 -13.32 2.90
N LEU A 151 7.43 -12.79 3.86
CA LEU A 151 6.04 -13.20 4.08
C LEU A 151 5.18 -12.93 2.84
N ALA A 152 5.27 -11.74 2.26
CA ALA A 152 4.50 -11.37 1.08
C ALA A 152 4.86 -12.22 -0.14
N LYS A 153 6.16 -12.46 -0.38
CA LYS A 153 6.61 -13.36 -1.45
C LYS A 153 6.13 -14.79 -1.24
N GLY A 154 6.18 -15.30 -0.01
CA GLY A 154 5.67 -16.62 0.32
C GLY A 154 4.17 -16.78 0.03
N ILE A 155 3.36 -15.77 0.37
CA ILE A 155 1.92 -15.78 0.08
C ILE A 155 1.66 -15.89 -1.42
N ILE A 156 2.27 -15.03 -2.23
CA ILE A 156 2.07 -15.03 -3.70
C ILE A 156 2.54 -16.35 -4.32
N LEU A 157 3.71 -16.85 -3.91
CA LEU A 157 4.23 -18.11 -4.44
C LEU A 157 3.28 -19.29 -4.11
N LYS A 158 2.71 -19.31 -2.90
CA LYS A 158 1.73 -20.32 -2.50
C LYS A 158 0.44 -20.22 -3.32
N GLU A 159 -0.10 -19.01 -3.46
CA GLU A 159 -1.30 -18.74 -4.28
C GLU A 159 -1.11 -19.13 -5.75
N ASN A 160 0.12 -19.03 -6.27
CA ASN A 160 0.48 -19.41 -7.63
C ASN A 160 1.04 -20.84 -7.77
N GLY A 161 0.90 -21.69 -6.74
CA GLY A 161 1.25 -23.12 -6.80
C GLY A 161 2.72 -23.47 -6.60
N SER A 162 3.61 -22.50 -6.41
CA SER A 162 5.03 -22.70 -6.10
C SER A 162 5.24 -22.99 -4.60
N ILE A 163 4.61 -24.06 -4.11
CA ILE A 163 4.52 -24.39 -2.68
C ILE A 163 5.91 -24.54 -2.04
N GLY A 164 6.85 -25.25 -2.69
CA GLY A 164 8.18 -25.45 -2.14
C GLY A 164 9.00 -24.16 -2.01
N ASP A 165 8.78 -23.19 -2.90
CA ASP A 165 9.43 -21.89 -2.84
C ASP A 165 8.78 -21.01 -1.76
N ALA A 166 7.46 -21.09 -1.63
CA ALA A 166 6.70 -20.43 -0.58
C ALA A 166 7.15 -20.88 0.82
N GLU A 167 7.34 -22.19 1.04
CA GLU A 167 7.82 -22.74 2.31
C GLU A 167 9.17 -22.14 2.72
N ARG A 168 10.10 -22.01 1.77
CA ARG A 168 11.41 -21.38 2.04
C ARG A 168 11.24 -19.93 2.46
N MET A 169 10.34 -19.19 1.83
CA MET A 169 10.03 -17.82 2.21
C MET A 169 9.37 -17.72 3.59
N PHE A 170 8.45 -18.61 3.94
CA PHE A 170 7.84 -18.62 5.27
C PHE A 170 8.84 -18.97 6.38
N ILE A 171 9.82 -19.85 6.12
CA ILE A 171 10.92 -20.13 7.05
C ILE A 171 11.74 -18.86 7.31
N GLN A 172 12.13 -18.14 6.26
CA GLN A 172 12.86 -16.87 6.39
C GLN A 172 12.03 -15.81 7.11
N ALA A 173 10.75 -15.66 6.74
CA ALA A 173 9.84 -14.74 7.42
C ALA A 173 9.74 -15.04 8.92
N ARG A 174 9.62 -16.32 9.32
CA ARG A 174 9.57 -16.72 10.73
C ARG A 174 10.88 -16.43 11.48
N PHE A 175 12.02 -16.60 10.80
CA PHE A 175 13.33 -16.33 11.37
C PHE A 175 13.51 -14.85 11.74
N PHE A 176 13.11 -13.94 10.84
CA PHE A 176 13.25 -12.50 11.05
C PHE A 176 12.07 -11.86 11.80
N ALA A 177 10.91 -12.53 11.90
CA ALA A 177 9.73 -11.98 12.53
C ALA A 177 9.90 -11.81 14.06
N PRO A 178 9.53 -10.64 14.62
CA PRO A 178 9.40 -10.52 16.07
C PRO A 178 8.30 -11.45 16.59
N GLU A 179 8.36 -11.82 17.87
CA GLU A 179 7.47 -12.84 18.46
C GLU A 179 5.97 -12.60 18.20
N LYS A 180 5.54 -11.34 18.31
CA LYS A 180 4.15 -10.94 18.02
C LYS A 180 3.72 -11.17 16.57
N ALA A 181 4.65 -11.11 15.62
CA ALA A 181 4.40 -11.29 14.20
C ALA A 181 4.53 -12.74 13.74
N LYS A 182 5.16 -13.63 14.51
CA LYS A 182 5.26 -15.07 14.16
C LYS A 182 3.89 -15.72 14.01
N VAL A 183 2.93 -15.35 14.85
CA VAL A 183 1.53 -15.80 14.75
C VAL A 183 0.93 -15.46 13.38
N LEU A 184 1.26 -14.29 12.84
CA LEU A 184 0.83 -13.88 11.50
C LEU A 184 1.47 -14.77 10.43
N VAL A 185 2.79 -14.98 10.49
CA VAL A 185 3.52 -15.85 9.55
C VAL A 185 2.96 -17.28 9.58
N ASP A 186 2.66 -17.80 10.76
CA ASP A 186 2.12 -19.15 10.93
C ASP A 186 0.69 -19.30 10.38
N LYS A 187 -0.10 -18.22 10.38
CA LYS A 187 -1.43 -18.22 9.77
C LYS A 187 -1.37 -18.43 8.26
N TYR A 188 -0.38 -17.85 7.58
CA TYR A 188 -0.25 -17.93 6.12
C TYR A 188 0.50 -19.18 5.63
N SER A 189 1.37 -19.73 6.46
CA SER A 189 2.18 -20.92 6.12
C SER A 189 1.44 -22.25 6.25
N ARG A 190 0.28 -22.30 6.93
CA ARG A 190 -0.62 -23.46 6.98
C ARG A 190 -1.46 -23.54 5.71
#